data_AF-B0CGM9-F1
#
_entry.id   AF-B0CGM9-F1
#
_cell.length_a   1.000
_cell.length_b   1.000
_cell.length_c   1.000
_cell.angle_alpha   90.00
_cell.angle_beta   90.00
_cell.angle_gamma   90.00
#
_symmetry.space_group_name_H-M   'P 1'
#
loop_
_entity.id
_entity.type
_entity.pdbx_description
1 polymer ?
#
loop_
_entity_poly.entity_id
_entity_poly.type
_entity_poly.pdbx_seq_one_letter_code
_entity_poly.pdbx_strand_id
1 'polypeptide(L)'
;MNTQATIDTAAVAPLNFDPNAWHHSQMTTLEAIELSRSGGHPYSSPNVPKGFNTVVGFFFDTYDWYPAAYDDEEGNAMKDRELIQYEDWCAKYARTLGLEVKEVEAPAALKVHGIMALKAYPEALLEIRLIEMP
;
A
#
# COMPACT_ATOMS: atom_id res chain seq x y z
N MET A 1 22.29 34.42 -34.43
CA MET A 1 21.41 34.34 -33.25
C MET A 1 20.61 33.06 -33.38
N ASN A 2 20.92 32.04 -32.58
CA ASN A 2 20.10 30.85 -32.42
C ASN A 2 20.21 30.45 -30.95
N THR A 3 19.27 30.91 -30.14
CA THR A 3 19.17 30.59 -28.72
C THR A 3 18.63 29.18 -28.57
N GLN A 4 19.55 28.23 -28.40
CA GLN A 4 19.21 26.89 -27.92
C GLN A 4 18.63 27.05 -26.52
N ALA A 5 17.34 26.74 -26.35
CA ALA A 5 16.72 26.68 -25.05
C ALA A 5 17.37 25.55 -24.24
N THR A 6 18.17 25.93 -23.25
CA THR A 6 18.67 25.05 -22.21
C THR A 6 17.46 24.50 -21.47
N ILE A 7 17.17 23.21 -21.65
CA ILE A 7 16.21 22.52 -20.78
C ILE A 7 16.93 22.42 -19.43
N ASP A 8 16.56 23.30 -18.51
CA ASP A 8 16.95 23.20 -17.10
C ASP A 8 16.47 21.85 -16.59
N THR A 9 17.40 20.90 -16.56
CA THR A 9 17.24 19.61 -15.91
C THR A 9 17.39 19.89 -14.42
N ALA A 10 16.38 20.55 -13.83
CA ALA A 10 16.24 20.62 -12.39
C ALA A 10 16.24 19.18 -11.89
N ALA A 11 17.21 18.86 -11.05
CA ALA A 11 17.51 17.53 -10.54
C ALA A 11 16.23 16.77 -10.18
N VAL A 12 15.83 15.85 -11.05
CA VAL A 12 14.82 14.86 -10.74
C VAL A 12 15.48 13.94 -9.72
N ALA A 13 15.12 14.09 -8.44
CA ALA A 13 15.47 13.13 -7.42
C ALA A 13 15.17 11.73 -7.97
N PRO A 14 16.05 10.72 -7.77
CA PRO A 14 15.84 9.40 -8.33
C PRO A 14 14.46 8.93 -7.87
N LEU A 15 13.54 8.79 -8.83
CA LEU A 15 12.28 8.07 -8.63
C LEU A 15 12.70 6.72 -8.09
N ASN A 16 12.34 6.42 -6.84
CA ASN A 16 12.59 5.12 -6.22
C ASN A 16 11.60 4.13 -6.84
N PHE A 17 11.77 3.89 -8.15
CA PHE A 17 10.91 3.04 -8.96
C PHE A 17 11.40 1.60 -8.77
N ASP A 18 10.74 0.84 -7.90
CA ASP A 18 10.94 -0.60 -7.76
C ASP A 18 9.99 -1.34 -8.73
N PRO A 19 10.49 -1.86 -9.88
CA PRO A 19 9.65 -2.50 -10.88
C PRO A 19 8.84 -3.70 -10.35
N ASN A 20 9.33 -4.38 -9.32
CA ASN A 20 8.66 -5.55 -8.76
C ASN A 20 7.38 -5.16 -8.01
N ALA A 21 7.40 -4.03 -7.29
CA ALA A 21 6.22 -3.48 -6.63
C ALA A 21 5.10 -3.07 -7.61
N TRP A 22 5.44 -2.77 -8.87
CA TRP A 22 4.47 -2.38 -9.89
C TRP A 22 3.97 -3.54 -10.75
N HIS A 23 4.63 -4.69 -10.76
CA HIS A 23 4.28 -5.80 -11.64
C HIS A 23 2.87 -6.35 -11.37
N HIS A 24 2.48 -6.40 -10.09
CA HIS A 24 1.21 -6.98 -9.64
C HIS A 24 0.05 -5.98 -9.65
N SER A 25 0.31 -4.69 -9.86
CA SER A 25 -0.75 -3.69 -9.92
C SER A 25 -1.46 -3.62 -11.27
N GLN A 26 -0.97 -4.33 -12.29
CA GLN A 26 -1.42 -4.26 -13.70
C GLN A 26 -1.50 -2.82 -14.24
N MET A 27 -0.82 -1.88 -13.58
CA MET A 27 -0.78 -0.49 -14.00
C MET A 27 0.11 -0.38 -15.24
N THR A 28 -0.32 0.45 -16.17
CA THR A 28 0.54 0.91 -17.26
C THR A 28 1.73 1.68 -16.70
N THR A 29 2.83 1.76 -17.44
CA THR A 29 4.00 2.56 -17.05
C THR A 29 3.64 4.02 -16.76
N LEU A 30 2.67 4.57 -17.49
CA LEU A 30 2.21 5.95 -17.28
C LEU A 30 1.48 6.11 -15.94
N GLU A 31 0.53 5.23 -15.63
CA GLU A 31 -0.18 5.23 -14.35
C GLU A 31 0.80 5.05 -13.18
N ALA A 32 1.82 4.21 -13.35
CA ALA A 32 2.85 4.00 -12.34
C ALA A 32 3.69 5.27 -12.10
N ILE A 33 4.11 5.94 -13.17
CA ILE A 33 4.84 7.22 -13.09
C ILE A 33 3.97 8.30 -12.43
N GLU A 34 2.68 8.39 -12.79
CA GLU A 34 1.76 9.37 -12.22
C GLU A 34 1.52 9.14 -10.74
N LEU A 35 1.31 7.89 -10.31
CA LEU A 35 1.14 7.54 -8.91
C LEU A 35 2.44 7.82 -8.12
N SER A 36 3.60 7.47 -8.66
CA SER A 36 4.87 7.75 -8.01
C SER A 36 5.14 9.25 -7.86
N ARG A 37 4.77 10.07 -8.87
CA ARG A 37 4.91 11.54 -8.82
C ARG A 37 4.01 12.20 -7.78
N SER A 38 2.86 11.61 -7.47
CA SER A 38 2.00 12.09 -6.37
C SER A 38 2.45 11.61 -4.99
N GLY A 39 3.55 10.83 -4.93
CA GLY A 39 4.04 10.20 -3.70
C GLY A 39 3.22 8.98 -3.28
N GLY A 40 2.33 8.49 -4.15
CA GLY A 40 1.54 7.30 -3.90
C GLY A 40 2.29 6.01 -4.22
N HIS A 41 1.75 4.91 -3.68
CA HIS A 41 2.31 3.58 -3.87
C HIS A 41 1.19 2.60 -4.24
N PRO A 42 1.40 1.62 -5.14
CA PRO A 42 0.36 0.69 -5.60
C PRO A 42 -0.28 -0.14 -4.48
N TYR A 43 0.36 -0.25 -3.31
CA TYR A 43 -0.14 -0.96 -2.13
C TYR A 43 -0.62 -0.04 -1.00
N SER A 44 -0.50 1.28 -1.15
CA SER A 44 -1.02 2.24 -0.18
C SER A 44 -2.43 2.66 -0.59
N SER A 45 -3.38 2.46 0.31
CA SER A 45 -4.75 2.96 0.13
C SER A 45 -4.73 4.49 0.03
N PRO A 46 -5.42 5.10 -0.95
CA PRO A 46 -5.52 6.55 -1.01
C PRO A 46 -6.43 7.08 0.10
N ASN A 47 -6.15 8.31 0.56
CA ASN A 47 -7.00 9.07 1.50
C ASN A 47 -7.28 8.38 2.85
N VAL A 48 -6.36 7.55 3.32
CA VAL A 48 -6.45 6.96 4.67
C VAL A 48 -6.47 8.09 5.72
N PRO A 49 -7.47 8.12 6.63
CA PRO A 49 -7.54 9.17 7.66
C PRO A 49 -6.36 9.14 8.62
N LYS A 50 -5.89 10.31 9.05
CA LYS A 50 -4.78 10.43 10.00
C LYS A 50 -5.01 9.58 11.27
N GLY A 51 -4.00 8.82 11.67
CA GLY A 51 -4.02 7.92 12.82
C GLY A 51 -4.65 6.55 12.55
N PHE A 52 -4.99 6.27 11.28
CA PHE A 52 -5.46 4.97 10.82
C PHE A 52 -4.55 4.46 9.71
N ASN A 53 -4.49 3.14 9.54
CA ASN A 53 -3.90 2.51 8.36
C ASN A 53 -4.65 1.21 8.04
N THR A 54 -4.51 0.73 6.81
CA THR A 54 -4.96 -0.62 6.45
C THR A 54 -3.88 -1.62 6.86
N VAL A 55 -4.24 -2.89 7.08
CA VAL A 55 -3.22 -3.92 7.39
C VAL A 55 -2.18 -4.00 6.27
N VAL A 56 -2.63 -4.01 5.02
CA VAL A 56 -1.73 -4.05 3.84
C VAL A 56 -0.80 -2.83 3.80
N GLY A 57 -1.34 -1.63 3.95
CA GLY A 57 -0.54 -0.39 3.96
C GLY A 57 0.47 -0.36 5.11
N PHE A 58 0.05 -0.74 6.31
CA PHE A 58 0.92 -0.74 7.49
C PHE A 58 2.05 -1.77 7.40
N PHE A 59 1.76 -2.98 6.89
CA PHE A 59 2.79 -3.98 6.62
C PHE A 59 3.83 -3.47 5.62
N PHE A 60 3.34 -2.85 4.54
CA PHE A 60 4.21 -2.27 3.53
C PHE A 60 5.12 -1.19 4.13
N ASP A 61 4.54 -0.21 4.83
CA ASP A 61 5.28 0.89 5.45
C ASP A 61 6.34 0.39 6.47
N THR A 62 6.08 -0.74 7.12
CA THR A 62 6.94 -1.31 8.18
C THR A 62 8.10 -2.12 7.64
N TYR A 63 7.84 -3.02 6.68
CA TYR A 63 8.81 -4.02 6.25
C TYR A 63 9.43 -3.72 4.89
N ASP A 64 8.92 -2.71 4.16
CA ASP A 64 9.25 -2.49 2.75
C ASP A 64 9.11 -3.79 1.93
N TRP A 65 8.17 -4.65 2.36
CA TRP A 65 8.02 -6.03 1.92
C TRP A 65 6.59 -6.32 1.48
N TYR A 66 6.45 -7.09 0.40
CA TYR A 66 5.17 -7.50 -0.17
C TYR A 66 5.13 -9.02 -0.29
N PRO A 67 4.14 -9.70 0.30
CA PRO A 67 3.92 -11.12 0.04
C PRO A 67 3.61 -11.38 -1.45
N ALA A 68 2.84 -10.49 -2.07
CA ALA A 68 2.45 -10.57 -3.47
C ALA A 68 3.59 -10.30 -4.47
N ALA A 69 4.64 -9.55 -4.10
CA ALA A 69 5.73 -9.26 -5.04
C ALA A 69 6.54 -10.51 -5.43
N TYR A 70 6.46 -11.57 -4.63
CA TYR A 70 7.25 -12.79 -4.79
C TYR A 70 6.41 -14.04 -5.12
N ASP A 71 5.07 -13.93 -5.10
CA ASP A 71 4.17 -15.02 -5.51
C ASP A 71 3.76 -14.78 -6.97
N ASP A 72 4.24 -15.65 -7.85
CA ASP A 72 4.28 -15.50 -9.31
C ASP A 72 2.94 -15.79 -10.00
N GLU A 73 1.96 -16.37 -9.30
CA GLU A 73 0.70 -16.80 -9.93
C GLU A 73 -0.51 -15.88 -9.70
N GLU A 74 -0.61 -15.15 -8.58
CA GLU A 74 -1.85 -14.42 -8.26
C GLU A 74 -1.70 -12.98 -7.77
N GLY A 75 -0.56 -12.52 -7.22
CA GLY A 75 -0.35 -11.11 -6.85
C GLY A 75 -1.30 -10.50 -5.79
N ASN A 76 -2.20 -11.28 -5.20
CA ASN A 76 -3.23 -10.80 -4.28
C ASN A 76 -2.76 -10.93 -2.82
N ALA A 77 -2.25 -9.83 -2.25
CA ALA A 77 -1.78 -9.80 -0.86
C ALA A 77 -2.86 -10.21 0.17
N MET A 78 -4.16 -10.09 -0.14
CA MET A 78 -5.24 -10.51 0.77
C MET A 78 -5.45 -12.03 0.80
N LYS A 79 -4.74 -12.81 -0.02
CA LYS A 79 -4.68 -14.28 0.08
C LYS A 79 -3.53 -14.76 0.96
N ASP A 80 -2.61 -13.87 1.32
CA ASP A 80 -1.49 -14.21 2.18
C ASP A 80 -1.99 -14.60 3.58
N ARG A 81 -1.49 -15.75 4.06
CA ARG A 81 -1.95 -16.35 5.31
C ARG A 81 -1.59 -15.49 6.54
N GLU A 82 -0.48 -14.77 6.52
CA GLU A 82 -0.08 -13.90 7.63
C GLU A 82 -0.94 -12.64 7.65
N LEU A 83 -1.14 -12.00 6.50
CA LEU A 83 -2.02 -10.84 6.37
C LEU A 83 -3.47 -11.15 6.78
N ILE A 84 -4.02 -12.29 6.37
CA ILE A 84 -5.36 -12.73 6.79
C ILE A 84 -5.44 -12.87 8.32
N GLN A 85 -4.46 -13.53 8.94
CA GLN A 85 -4.44 -13.69 10.40
C GLN A 85 -4.31 -12.37 11.14
N TYR A 86 -3.55 -11.43 10.56
CA TYR A 86 -3.40 -10.09 11.12
C TYR A 86 -4.70 -9.29 11.02
N GLU A 87 -5.34 -9.29 9.86
CA GLU A 87 -6.65 -8.67 9.61
C GLU A 87 -7.71 -9.23 10.57
N ASP A 88 -7.78 -10.55 10.74
CA ASP A 88 -8.74 -11.20 11.64
C ASP A 88 -8.49 -10.81 13.11
N TRP A 89 -7.22 -10.74 13.52
CA TRP A 89 -6.85 -10.31 14.88
C TRP A 89 -7.27 -8.85 15.10
N CYS A 90 -6.93 -7.94 14.19
CA CYS A 90 -7.28 -6.53 14.29
C CYS A 90 -8.80 -6.33 14.32
N ALA A 91 -9.53 -7.02 13.43
CA ALA A 91 -10.99 -6.99 13.41
C ALA A 91 -11.61 -7.51 14.72
N LYS A 92 -11.05 -8.56 15.30
CA LYS A 92 -11.51 -9.09 16.59
C LYS A 92 -11.26 -8.09 17.71
N TYR A 93 -10.04 -7.58 17.86
CA TYR A 93 -9.68 -6.68 18.96
C TYR A 93 -10.37 -5.33 18.86
N ALA A 94 -10.48 -4.75 17.66
CA ALA A 94 -11.23 -3.51 17.46
C ALA A 94 -12.68 -3.64 17.93
N ARG A 95 -13.35 -4.75 17.62
CA ARG A 95 -14.71 -5.05 18.11
C ARG A 95 -14.75 -5.23 19.63
N THR A 96 -13.81 -5.98 20.20
CA THR A 96 -13.75 -6.24 21.65
C THR A 96 -13.54 -4.96 22.45
N LEU A 97 -12.73 -4.04 21.93
CA LEU A 97 -12.38 -2.78 22.59
C LEU A 97 -13.30 -1.61 22.21
N GLY A 98 -14.25 -1.81 21.28
CA GLY A 98 -15.14 -0.76 20.79
C GLY A 98 -14.41 0.34 20.01
N LEU A 99 -13.30 0.00 19.34
CA LEU A 99 -12.53 0.94 18.52
C LEU A 99 -13.24 1.21 17.20
N GLU A 100 -13.14 2.44 16.73
CA GLU A 100 -13.59 2.82 15.40
C GLU A 100 -12.77 2.07 14.34
N VAL A 101 -13.45 1.55 13.32
CA VAL A 101 -12.84 0.98 12.12
C VAL A 101 -13.44 1.71 10.94
N LYS A 102 -12.58 2.20 10.04
CA LYS A 102 -13.00 2.94 8.85
C LYS A 102 -12.96 2.05 7.64
N GLU A 103 -13.82 2.32 6.67
CA GLU A 103 -13.73 1.73 5.35
C GLU A 103 -13.09 2.75 4.40
N VAL A 104 -12.02 2.34 3.74
CA VAL A 104 -11.23 3.18 2.82
C VAL A 104 -11.10 2.49 1.48
N GLU A 105 -10.84 3.29 0.46
CA GLU A 105 -10.58 2.78 -0.88
C GLU A 105 -9.37 1.82 -0.88
N ALA A 106 -9.50 0.70 -1.57
CA ALA A 106 -8.40 -0.26 -1.69
C ALA A 106 -7.24 0.32 -2.50
N PRO A 107 -6.00 -0.13 -2.24
CA PRO A 107 -4.86 0.25 -3.05
C PRO A 107 -4.98 -0.31 -4.48
N ALA A 108 -4.28 0.31 -5.45
CA ALA A 108 -4.37 -0.04 -6.86
C ALA A 108 -4.11 -1.54 -7.12
N ALA A 109 -3.12 -2.12 -6.42
CA ALA A 109 -2.74 -3.52 -6.53
C ALA A 109 -3.81 -4.52 -6.09
N LEU A 110 -4.81 -4.11 -5.31
CA LEU A 110 -5.90 -5.01 -4.91
C LEU A 110 -7.15 -4.83 -5.75
N LYS A 111 -7.33 -3.68 -6.39
CA LYS A 111 -8.47 -3.42 -7.28
C LYS A 111 -8.51 -4.34 -8.49
N VAL A 112 -7.34 -4.73 -9.00
CA VAL A 112 -7.22 -5.69 -10.11
C VAL A 112 -7.78 -7.06 -9.76
N HIS A 113 -7.85 -7.39 -8.46
CA HIS A 113 -8.45 -8.61 -7.92
C HIS A 113 -9.90 -8.42 -7.48
N GLY A 114 -10.54 -7.31 -7.83
CA GLY A 114 -11.94 -7.02 -7.48
C GLY A 114 -12.14 -6.49 -6.05
N ILE A 115 -11.07 -6.22 -5.31
CA ILE A 115 -11.15 -5.68 -3.95
C ILE A 115 -11.18 -4.15 -4.04
N MET A 116 -12.32 -3.56 -3.70
CA MET A 116 -12.56 -2.12 -3.91
C MET A 116 -12.37 -1.29 -2.64
N ALA A 117 -12.50 -1.92 -1.47
CA ALA A 117 -12.36 -1.26 -0.18
C ALA A 117 -11.64 -2.16 0.82
N LEU A 118 -10.94 -1.54 1.76
CA LEU A 118 -10.29 -2.17 2.89
C LEU A 118 -10.75 -1.54 4.19
N LYS A 119 -10.57 -2.27 5.29
CA LYS A 119 -10.70 -1.72 6.63
C LYS A 119 -9.41 -1.01 7.02
N ALA A 120 -9.56 0.17 7.57
CA ALA A 120 -8.50 0.92 8.21
C ALA A 120 -8.73 0.91 9.73
N TYR A 121 -7.71 0.48 10.45
CA TYR A 121 -7.68 0.37 11.91
C TYR A 121 -6.82 1.49 12.49
N PRO A 122 -7.02 1.86 13.77
CA PRO A 122 -6.11 2.77 14.45
C PRO A 122 -4.67 2.23 14.38
N GLU A 123 -3.70 3.08 14.01
CA GLU A 123 -2.29 2.67 13.85
C GLU A 123 -1.75 1.97 15.11
N ALA A 124 -2.10 2.48 16.30
CA ALA A 124 -1.71 1.87 17.57
C ALA A 124 -2.16 0.39 17.71
N LEU A 125 -3.31 0.02 17.14
CA LEU A 125 -3.77 -1.38 17.15
C LEU A 125 -2.92 -2.25 16.22
N LEU A 126 -2.53 -1.69 15.07
CA LEU A 126 -1.65 -2.35 14.12
C LEU A 126 -0.26 -2.54 14.73
N GLU A 127 0.31 -1.52 15.38
CA GLU A 127 1.59 -1.60 16.09
C GLU A 127 1.59 -2.68 17.19
N ILE A 128 0.52 -2.77 18.00
CA ILE A 128 0.41 -3.80 19.04
C ILE A 128 0.47 -5.20 18.42
N ARG A 129 -0.28 -5.42 17.33
CA ARG A 129 -0.29 -6.73 16.67
C ARG A 129 1.09 -7.11 16.14
N LEU A 130 1.84 -6.13 15.63
CA LEU A 130 3.19 -6.34 15.14
C LEU A 130 4.12 -6.87 16.24
N ILE A 131 4.00 -6.32 17.45
CA ILE A 131 4.79 -6.71 18.62
C ILE A 131 4.38 -8.10 19.13
N GLU A 132 3.09 -8.45 19.04
CA GLU A 132 2.57 -9.76 19.50
C GLU A 132 2.85 -10.93 18.51
N MET A 133 3.39 -10.66 17.32
CA MET A 133 3.82 -11.66 16.34
C MET A 133 5.36 -11.75 16.29
N PRO A 134 6.03 -12.49 17.19
CA PRO A 134 7.45 -12.81 17.06
C PRO A 134 7.74 -13.84 15.96
#